data_AF-A0A943B460-F1
#
_entry.id   AF-A0A943B460-F1
#
_cell.length_a   1.000
_cell.length_b   1.000
_cell.length_c   1.000
_cell.angle_alpha   90.00
_cell.angle_beta   90.00
_cell.angle_gamma   90.00
#
_symmetry.space_group_name_H-M   'P 1'
#
loop_
_entity.id
_entity.type
_entity.pdbx_description
1 polymer ?
#
loop_
_entity_poly.entity_id
_entity_poly.type
_entity_poly.pdbx_seq_one_letter_code
_entity_poly.pdbx_strand_id
1 'polypeptide(L)'
;MFGWALTAGDYAISPGKAFEVALAKLTGASPEALSRAGITRMDEVVVWNIRLPRLLLAGLAGMALAVAGAAYQGCFRNPLVEPYLLGVSSGAAWGASLSIVFPHLFP
;
A
#
# COMPACT_ATOMS: atom_id res chain seq x y z
N MET A 1 8.89 -8.81 -6.35
CA MET A 1 8.92 -7.40 -5.88
C MET A 1 8.20 -7.19 -4.53
N PHE A 2 7.03 -7.79 -4.29
CA PHE A 2 6.30 -7.72 -3.00
C PHE A 2 7.14 -8.16 -1.78
N GLY A 3 7.94 -9.22 -1.89
CA GLY A 3 8.81 -9.68 -0.80
C GLY A 3 9.89 -8.68 -0.39
N TRP A 4 10.42 -7.90 -1.34
CA TRP A 4 11.42 -6.85 -1.05
C TRP A 4 10.77 -5.62 -0.40
N ALA A 5 9.52 -5.30 -0.76
CA ALA A 5 8.78 -4.19 -0.16
C ALA A 5 8.42 -4.44 1.31
N LEU A 6 8.26 -5.71 1.71
CA LEU A 6 8.07 -6.09 3.11
C LEU A 6 9.34 -5.97 3.94
N THR A 7 10.51 -5.94 3.31
CA THR A 7 11.82 -5.97 3.98
C THR A 7 12.57 -4.65 3.90
N ALA A 8 12.35 -3.87 2.84
CA ALA A 8 12.97 -2.57 2.65
C ALA A 8 12.39 -1.52 3.63
N GLY A 9 13.20 -1.12 4.60
CA GLY A 9 12.88 -0.07 5.57
C GLY A 9 14.02 0.09 6.57
N ASP A 10 13.99 1.18 7.34
CA ASP A 10 15.01 1.53 8.34
C ASP A 10 15.15 0.45 9.45
N TYR A 11 14.06 -0.31 9.67
CA TYR A 11 14.07 -1.52 10.49
C TYR A 11 14.44 -2.74 9.63
N ALA A 12 15.67 -3.22 9.79
CA ALA A 12 16.20 -4.39 9.09
C ALA A 12 15.54 -5.68 9.60
N ILE A 13 14.56 -6.19 8.85
CA ILE A 13 13.93 -7.49 9.09
C ILE A 13 14.37 -8.43 7.95
N SER A 14 14.90 -9.60 8.31
CA SER A 14 15.30 -10.62 7.32
C SER A 14 14.10 -11.04 6.45
N PRO A 15 14.27 -11.16 5.11
CA PRO A 15 13.18 -11.51 4.20
C PRO A 15 12.42 -12.78 4.54
N GLY A 16 13.12 -13.80 5.05
CA GLY A 16 12.49 -15.03 5.51
C GLY A 16 11.56 -14.79 6.70
N LYS A 17 11.97 -13.98 7.67
CA LYS A 17 11.19 -13.69 8.88
C LYS A 17 9.97 -12.83 8.60
N ALA A 18 10.07 -11.83 7.71
CA ALA A 18 8.94 -10.98 7.35
C ALA A 18 7.82 -11.78 6.64
N PHE A 19 8.20 -12.76 5.81
CA PHE A 19 7.25 -13.64 5.14
C PHE A 19 6.62 -14.64 6.12
N GLU A 20 7.40 -15.23 7.03
CA GLU A 20 6.87 -16.10 8.10
C GLU A 20 5.90 -15.36 9.03
N VAL A 21 6.18 -14.11 9.41
CA VAL A 21 5.26 -13.29 10.23
C VAL A 21 3.95 -13.00 9.49
N ALA A 22 4.06 -12.63 8.21
CA ALA A 22 2.89 -12.36 7.37
C ALA A 22 2.05 -13.62 7.15
N LEU A 23 2.70 -14.78 6.90
CA LEU A 23 2.01 -16.05 6.71
C LEU A 23 1.39 -16.55 8.02
N ALA A 24 2.11 -16.49 9.14
CA ALA A 24 1.66 -16.94 10.45
C ALA A 24 0.39 -16.22 10.91
N LYS A 25 0.28 -14.91 10.66
CA LYS A 25 -0.95 -14.16 10.94
C LYS A 25 -2.09 -14.48 9.97
N LEU A 26 -1.79 -14.80 8.71
CA LEU A 26 -2.79 -15.22 7.72
C LEU A 26 -3.33 -16.65 7.96
N THR A 27 -2.50 -17.57 8.47
CA THR A 27 -2.90 -18.96 8.78
C THR A 27 -3.36 -19.17 10.22
N GLY A 28 -3.39 -18.13 11.06
CA GLY A 28 -3.78 -18.24 12.47
C GLY A 28 -2.80 -19.08 13.31
N ALA A 29 -1.53 -19.14 12.91
CA ALA A 29 -0.52 -19.94 13.58
C ALA A 29 -0.19 -19.35 14.97
N SER A 30 -0.14 -20.24 15.95
CA SER A 30 -0.01 -19.98 17.38
C SER A 30 1.15 -19.03 17.76
N PRO A 31 0.97 -18.18 18.81
CA PRO A 31 2.00 -17.28 19.35
C PRO A 31 3.33 -17.96 19.74
N GLU A 32 3.31 -19.27 19.96
CA GLU A 32 4.44 -20.10 20.39
C GLU A 32 5.50 -20.31 19.29
N ALA A 33 5.09 -20.31 18.02
CA ALA A 33 6.01 -20.41 16.88
C ALA A 33 6.83 -19.12 16.68
N LEU A 34 6.20 -17.97 16.99
CA LEU A 34 6.80 -16.64 16.88
C LEU A 34 7.86 -16.39 17.96
N SER A 35 7.63 -16.91 19.17
CA SER A 35 8.58 -16.86 20.29
C SER A 35 9.83 -17.74 20.05
N ARG A 36 9.69 -18.92 19.41
CA ARG A 36 10.84 -19.76 19.01
C ARG A 36 11.70 -19.16 17.90
N ALA A 37 11.13 -18.31 17.04
CA ALA A 37 11.83 -17.67 15.92
C ALA A 37 12.58 -16.37 16.30
N GLY A 38 12.50 -15.94 17.57
CA GLY A 38 13.14 -14.72 18.06
C GLY A 38 12.57 -13.44 17.42
N ILE A 39 11.28 -13.42 17.13
CA ILE A 39 10.58 -12.29 16.51
C ILE A 39 10.00 -11.41 17.63
N THR A 40 10.28 -10.11 17.57
CA THR A 40 9.86 -9.14 18.59
C THR A 40 8.45 -8.62 18.27
N ARG A 41 7.67 -8.21 19.30
CA ARG A 41 6.37 -7.54 19.08
C ARG A 41 6.46 -6.33 18.14
N MET A 42 7.59 -5.63 18.12
CA MET A 42 7.86 -4.52 17.21
C MET A 42 7.91 -4.97 15.74
N ASP A 43 8.48 -6.13 15.45
CA ASP A 43 8.54 -6.67 14.08
C ASP A 43 7.13 -6.96 13.55
N GLU A 44 6.26 -7.50 14.40
CA GLU A 44 4.87 -7.78 14.08
C GLU A 44 4.08 -6.48 13.80
N VAL A 45 4.24 -5.46 14.63
CA VAL A 45 3.57 -4.17 14.46
C VAL A 45 4.04 -3.49 13.17
N VAL A 46 5.35 -3.46 12.92
CA VAL A 46 5.92 -2.84 11.72
C VAL A 46 5.44 -3.53 10.45
N VAL A 47 5.45 -4.86 10.39
CA VAL A 47 4.98 -5.59 9.22
C VAL A 47 3.48 -5.41 9.01
N TRP A 48 2.67 -5.56 10.06
CA TRP A 48 1.21 -5.63 9.94
C TRP A 48 0.50 -4.28 9.93
N ASN A 49 0.93 -3.32 10.75
CA ASN A 49 0.28 -2.01 10.84
C ASN A 49 0.90 -0.96 9.93
N ILE A 50 2.14 -1.13 9.48
CA ILE A 50 2.84 -0.10 8.69
C ILE A 50 3.08 -0.57 7.25
N ARG A 51 3.77 -1.71 7.07
CA ARG A 51 4.22 -2.15 5.73
C ARG A 51 3.09 -2.75 4.90
N LEU A 52 2.31 -3.67 5.48
CA LEU A 52 1.22 -4.34 4.78
C LEU A 52 0.15 -3.37 4.22
N PRO A 53 -0.43 -2.44 5.01
CA PRO A 53 -1.45 -1.52 4.47
C PRO A 53 -0.89 -0.62 3.38
N ARG A 54 0.36 -0.16 3.51
CA ARG A 54 1.02 0.66 2.48
C ARG A 54 1.24 -0.12 1.17
N LEU A 55 1.63 -1.38 1.27
CA LEU A 55 1.85 -2.26 0.11
C LEU A 55 0.54 -2.54 -0.63
N LEU A 56 -0.53 -2.81 0.12
CA LEU A 56 -1.88 -2.99 -0.43
C LEU A 56 -2.36 -1.70 -1.11
N LEU A 57 -2.23 -0.55 -0.45
CA LEU A 57 -2.65 0.73 -1.00
C LEU A 57 -1.87 1.10 -2.27
N ALA A 58 -0.55 0.89 -2.30
CA ALA A 58 0.27 1.10 -3.49
C ALA A 58 -0.13 0.16 -4.65
N GLY A 59 -0.40 -1.11 -4.35
CA GLY A 59 -0.87 -2.07 -5.36
C GLY A 59 -2.23 -1.70 -5.94
N LEU A 60 -3.20 -1.38 -5.07
CA LEU A 60 -4.54 -0.96 -5.48
C LEU A 60 -4.52 0.33 -6.29
N ALA A 61 -3.77 1.34 -5.85
CA ALA A 61 -3.62 2.60 -6.58
C ALA A 61 -2.96 2.38 -7.96
N GLY A 62 -1.91 1.55 -8.03
CA GLY A 62 -1.25 1.21 -9.29
C GLY A 62 -2.18 0.49 -10.28
N MET A 63 -2.98 -0.47 -9.79
CA MET A 63 -3.98 -1.16 -10.61
C MET A 63 -5.06 -0.20 -11.13
N ALA A 64 -5.57 0.69 -10.27
CA ALA A 64 -6.56 1.69 -10.66
C ALA A 64 -6.01 2.64 -11.75
N LEU A 65 -4.77 3.12 -11.59
CA LEU A 65 -4.11 3.98 -12.57
C LEU A 65 -3.86 3.25 -13.90
N ALA A 66 -3.47 1.98 -13.87
CA ALA A 66 -3.25 1.18 -15.08
C ALA A 66 -4.56 0.96 -15.86
N VAL A 67 -5.65 0.63 -15.16
CA VAL A 67 -6.98 0.45 -15.78
C VAL A 67 -7.48 1.76 -16.36
N ALA A 68 -7.36 2.87 -15.63
CA ALA A 68 -7.73 4.18 -16.13
C ALA A 68 -6.92 4.56 -17.39
N GLY A 69 -5.60 4.37 -17.36
CA GLY A 69 -4.72 4.62 -18.51
C GLY A 69 -5.09 3.79 -19.74
N ALA A 70 -5.30 2.48 -19.56
CA ALA A 70 -5.70 1.58 -20.65
C ALA A 70 -7.08 1.97 -21.24
N ALA A 71 -8.04 2.32 -20.40
CA ALA A 71 -9.36 2.77 -20.83
C ALA A 71 -9.30 4.08 -21.63
N TYR A 72 -8.49 5.05 -21.19
CA TYR A 72 -8.34 6.31 -21.91
C TYR A 72 -7.59 6.16 -23.22
N GLN A 73 -6.48 5.40 -23.23
CA GLN A 73 -5.75 5.09 -24.46
C GLN A 73 -6.64 4.37 -25.48
N GLY A 74 -7.54 3.48 -25.02
CA GLY A 74 -8.53 2.80 -25.85
C GLY A 74 -9.63 3.72 -26.40
N CYS A 75 -10.17 4.62 -25.57
CA CYS A 75 -11.24 5.54 -25.97
C CYS A 75 -10.77 6.57 -27.01
N PHE A 76 -9.59 7.16 -26.79
CA PHE A 76 -8.99 8.14 -27.71
C PHE A 76 -8.22 7.49 -28.86
N ARG A 77 -8.04 6.15 -28.84
CA ARG A 77 -7.23 5.38 -29.79
C ARG A 77 -5.85 6.00 -30.00
N ASN A 78 -5.29 6.60 -28.95
CA ASN A 78 -4.03 7.31 -28.96
C ASN A 78 -3.20 6.85 -27.74
N PRO A 79 -2.09 6.12 -27.96
CA PRO A 79 -1.27 5.59 -26.89
C PRO A 79 -0.49 6.66 -26.10
N LEU A 80 -0.48 7.92 -26.56
CA LEU A 80 0.19 9.04 -25.88
C LEU A 80 -0.74 9.82 -24.94
N VAL A 81 -2.02 9.46 -24.84
CA VAL A 81 -2.97 10.14 -23.96
C VAL A 81 -2.71 9.75 -22.51
N GLU A 82 -2.54 10.75 -21.65
CA GLU A 82 -2.38 10.56 -20.22
C GLU A 82 -3.72 10.70 -19.45
N PRO A 83 -4.00 9.81 -18.48
CA PRO A 83 -5.23 9.82 -17.67
C PRO A 83 -5.49 11.11 -16.87
N TYR A 84 -4.46 11.94 -16.67
CA TYR A 84 -4.52 13.13 -15.81
C TYR A 84 -5.34 14.29 -16.40
N LEU A 85 -5.67 14.23 -17.70
CA LEU A 85 -6.26 15.34 -18.45
C LEU A 85 -7.75 15.63 -18.15
N LEU A 86 -8.48 14.74 -17.49
CA LEU A 86 -9.94 14.87 -17.27
C LEU A 86 -10.34 15.61 -15.97
N GLY A 87 -9.39 16.26 -15.29
CA GLY A 87 -9.70 17.08 -14.11
C GLY A 87 -9.94 16.29 -12.81
N VAL A 88 -9.80 14.96 -12.82
CA VAL A 88 -9.87 14.13 -11.60
C VAL A 88 -8.75 14.49 -10.62
N SER A 89 -7.55 14.77 -11.13
CA SER A 89 -6.41 15.16 -10.28
C SER A 89 -6.58 16.55 -9.65
N SER A 90 -7.13 17.51 -10.39
CA SER A 90 -7.41 18.85 -9.86
C SER A 90 -8.57 18.82 -8.87
N GLY A 91 -9.62 18.02 -9.13
CA GLY A 91 -10.71 17.78 -8.18
C GLY A 91 -10.25 17.11 -6.88
N ALA A 92 -9.39 16.08 -6.97
CA ALA A 92 -8.81 15.43 -5.80
C ALA A 92 -7.89 16.37 -5.01
N ALA A 93 -7.05 17.16 -5.68
CA ALA A 93 -6.17 18.14 -5.03
C ALA A 93 -6.97 19.25 -4.33
N TRP A 94 -8.04 19.74 -4.96
CA TRP A 94 -8.94 20.71 -4.36
C TRP A 94 -9.65 20.14 -3.13
N GLY A 95 -10.20 18.93 -3.23
CA GLY A 95 -10.83 18.24 -2.09
C GLY A 95 -9.86 18.01 -0.94
N ALA A 96 -8.64 17.52 -1.22
CA ALA A 96 -7.60 17.34 -0.21
C ALA A 96 -7.22 18.67 0.47
N SER A 97 -7.08 19.75 -0.31
CA SER A 97 -6.80 21.09 0.22
C SER A 97 -7.93 21.58 1.12
N LEU A 98 -9.19 21.33 0.74
CA LEU A 98 -10.36 21.68 1.54
C LEU A 98 -10.38 20.94 2.87
N SER A 99 -10.10 19.63 2.88
CA SER A 99 -10.01 18.82 4.10
C SER A 99 -8.88 19.27 5.02
N ILE A 100 -7.74 19.71 4.46
CA ILE A 100 -6.61 20.23 5.25
C ILE A 100 -6.96 21.59 5.89
N VAL A 101 -7.60 22.48 5.14
CA VAL A 101 -7.94 23.84 5.61
C VAL A 101 -9.13 23.84 6.58
N PHE A 102 -10.10 22.95 6.37
CA PHE A 102 -11.31 22.83 7.19
C PHE A 102 -11.43 21.46 7.88
N PRO A 103 -10.52 21.11 8.79
CA PRO A 103 -10.48 19.80 9.43
C PRO A 103 -11.69 19.54 10.35
N HIS A 104 -12.36 20.59 10.83
CA HIS A 104 -13.56 20.44 11.67
C HIS A 104 -14.83 20.14 10.87
N LEU A 105 -14.80 20.32 9.55
CA LEU A 105 -15.96 20.09 8.67
C LEU A 105 -16.04 18.63 8.19
N PHE A 106 -14.91 17.92 8.18
CA PHE A 106 -14.80 16.52 7.80
C PHE A 106 -14.34 15.72 9.03
N PRO A 107 -15.25 14.99 9.72
CA PRO A 107 -14.93 14.24 10.94
C PRO A 107 -14.04 13.02 10.68
#